data_AF-A0A7X1WJR3-F1
#
_entry.id   AF-A0A7X1WJR3-F1
#
_cell.length_a   1.000
_cell.length_b   1.000
_cell.length_c   1.000
_cell.angle_alpha   90.00
_cell.angle_beta   90.00
_cell.angle_gamma   90.00
#
_symmetry.space_group_name_H-M   'P 1'
#
loop_
_entity.id
_entity.type
_entity.pdbx_description
1 polymer ?
#
loop_
_entity_poly.entity_id
_entity_poly.type
_entity_poly.pdbx_seq_one_letter_code
_entity_poly.pdbx_strand_id
1 'polypeptide(L)'
;MNSKFTDTLIVNLRVINNTAHELKRIEGTHSGREGSFPPEFSAHSRNVFQFHAAPHFKGDILIEYGVKKPFFETRFAYSIGNEILQFETSFLYAYEKSYLHQSPRVNYFWTHSVIGPGDCNSRLRQHSDVYPYNYAVDFTIE
;
A
#
# COMPACT_ATOMS: atom_id res chain seq x y z
N MET A 1 29.31 -6.02 14.03
CA MET A 1 28.78 -4.71 13.60
C MET A 1 27.27 -4.84 13.47
N ASN A 2 26.51 -4.26 14.41
CA ASN A 2 25.05 -4.34 14.45
C ASN A 2 24.43 -3.43 13.40
N SER A 3 24.05 -3.99 12.26
CA SER A 3 23.23 -3.34 11.25
C SER A 3 21.80 -3.18 11.79
N LYS A 4 21.53 -2.07 12.49
CA LYS A 4 20.18 -1.70 12.97
C LYS A 4 19.26 -1.11 11.88
N PHE A 5 19.60 -1.29 10.59
CA PHE A 5 18.92 -0.65 9.46
C PHE A 5 18.41 -1.60 8.37
N THR A 6 18.18 -2.89 8.64
CA THR A 6 18.05 -3.92 7.59
C THR A 6 16.75 -4.73 7.57
N ASP A 7 15.59 -4.17 7.94
CA ASP A 7 14.28 -4.81 7.71
C ASP A 7 13.17 -3.78 7.44
N THR A 8 13.39 -2.89 6.46
CA THR A 8 12.42 -1.84 6.12
C THR A 8 11.76 -2.11 4.77
N LEU A 9 10.43 -2.15 4.77
CA LEU A 9 9.59 -2.07 3.58
C LEU A 9 9.33 -0.59 3.28
N ILE A 10 9.67 -0.16 2.08
CA ILE A 10 9.40 1.21 1.61
C ILE A 10 8.19 1.19 0.66
N VAL A 11 7.16 1.94 1.01
CA VAL A 11 5.95 2.10 0.21
C VAL A 11 5.85 3.54 -0.28
N ASN A 12 5.78 3.74 -1.59
CA ASN A 12 5.60 5.08 -2.18
C ASN A 12 4.21 5.19 -2.80
N LEU A 13 3.37 6.06 -2.26
CA LEU A 13 2.05 6.33 -2.81
C LEU A 13 2.09 7.67 -3.52
N ARG A 14 1.63 7.69 -4.78
CA ARG A 14 1.51 8.90 -5.57
C ARG A 14 0.04 9.15 -5.90
N VAL A 15 -0.49 10.29 -5.47
CA VAL A 15 -1.81 10.78 -5.87
C VAL A 15 -1.63 11.82 -6.96
N ILE A 16 -2.23 11.56 -8.12
CA ILE A 16 -2.26 12.42 -9.30
C ILE A 16 -3.69 12.97 -9.40
N ASN A 17 -3.86 14.23 -9.02
CA ASN A 17 -5.12 14.93 -9.13
C ASN A 17 -5.11 15.75 -10.42
N ASN A 18 -5.70 15.25 -11.50
CA ASN A 18 -5.83 16.00 -12.76
C ASN A 18 -7.08 16.89 -12.77
N THR A 19 -7.94 16.80 -11.76
CA THR A 19 -9.15 17.62 -11.66
C THR A 19 -8.81 19.08 -11.38
N ALA A 20 -9.78 19.96 -11.66
CA ALA A 20 -9.75 21.38 -11.30
C ALA A 20 -10.07 21.63 -9.81
N HIS A 21 -10.30 20.57 -9.02
CA HIS A 21 -10.74 20.68 -7.64
C HIS A 21 -9.64 20.30 -6.66
N GLU A 22 -9.63 20.96 -5.52
CA GLU A 22 -8.81 20.57 -4.38
C GLU A 22 -9.42 19.34 -3.70
N LEU A 23 -8.55 18.45 -3.20
CA LEU A 23 -8.95 17.29 -2.43
C LEU A 23 -8.69 17.56 -0.95
N LYS A 24 -9.67 17.35 -0.07
CA LYS A 24 -9.53 17.58 1.37
C LYS A 24 -9.62 16.27 2.15
N ARG A 25 -8.64 16.00 3.00
CA ARG A 25 -8.56 14.74 3.73
C ARG A 25 -9.75 14.61 4.67
N ILE A 26 -10.45 13.49 4.57
CA ILE A 26 -11.51 13.09 5.49
C ILE A 26 -10.90 12.20 6.58
N GLU A 27 -10.23 11.12 6.16
CA GLU A 27 -9.64 10.14 7.06
C GLU A 27 -8.45 9.42 6.39
N GLY A 28 -7.64 8.76 7.21
CA GLY A 28 -6.51 7.99 6.75
C GLY A 28 -5.98 7.06 7.83
N THR A 29 -5.72 5.82 7.45
CA THR A 29 -5.16 4.77 8.31
C THR A 29 -4.06 4.04 7.56
N HIS A 30 -3.01 3.65 8.28
CA HIS A 30 -1.94 2.81 7.74
C HIS A 30 -1.38 1.91 8.85
N SER A 31 -0.86 0.75 8.45
CA SER A 31 -0.14 -0.16 9.35
C SER A 31 1.37 0.07 9.37
N GLY A 32 1.86 1.08 8.64
CA GLY A 32 3.28 1.48 8.64
C GLY A 32 3.74 2.06 9.98
N ARG A 33 5.05 1.96 10.26
CA ARG A 33 5.71 2.58 11.42
C ARG A 33 5.86 4.10 11.24
N GLU A 34 6.07 4.53 10.00
CA GLU A 34 6.22 5.95 9.63
C GLU A 34 5.45 6.25 8.35
N GLY A 35 5.16 7.53 8.15
CA GLY A 35 4.40 8.07 7.03
C GLY A 35 3.16 8.82 7.50
N SER A 36 2.60 9.63 6.62
CA SER A 36 1.37 10.37 6.90
C SER A 36 0.69 10.78 5.59
N PHE A 37 -0.61 11.05 5.69
CA PHE A 37 -1.38 11.61 4.59
C PHE A 37 -1.39 13.13 4.71
N PRO A 38 -1.13 13.89 3.64
CA PRO A 38 -1.25 15.35 3.69
C PRO A 38 -2.70 15.78 3.91
N PRO A 39 -2.96 16.96 4.52
CA PRO A 39 -4.32 17.40 4.79
C PRO A 39 -5.10 17.74 3.51
N GLU A 40 -4.41 18.15 2.45
CA GLU A 40 -5.01 18.59 1.20
C GLU A 40 -4.12 18.26 -0.01
N PHE A 41 -4.75 18.17 -1.18
CA PHE A 41 -4.06 18.12 -2.47
C PHE A 41 -4.62 19.20 -3.38
N SER A 42 -3.75 20.06 -3.92
CA SER A 42 -4.15 21.09 -4.88
C SER A 42 -4.73 20.48 -6.16
N ALA A 43 -5.52 21.28 -6.89
CA ALA A 43 -5.91 20.97 -8.26
C ALA A 43 -4.67 20.78 -9.16
N HIS A 44 -4.76 19.92 -10.19
CA HIS A 44 -3.68 19.64 -11.15
C HIS A 44 -2.33 19.31 -10.50
N SER A 45 -2.33 18.53 -9.42
CA SER A 45 -1.14 18.25 -8.61
C SER A 45 -0.71 16.80 -8.63
N ARG A 46 0.56 16.56 -8.27
CA ARG A 46 1.15 15.24 -8.10
C ARG A 46 1.85 15.19 -6.76
N ASN A 47 1.31 14.43 -5.83
CA ASN A 47 1.82 14.35 -4.47
C ASN A 47 2.33 12.95 -4.20
N VAL A 48 3.54 12.84 -3.69
CA VAL A 48 4.16 11.57 -3.31
C VAL A 48 4.34 11.59 -1.81
N PHE A 49 3.92 10.51 -1.15
CA PHE A 49 4.16 10.31 0.26
C PHE A 49 4.60 8.87 0.50
N GLN A 50 5.50 8.73 1.46
CA GLN A 50 6.25 7.51 1.70
C GLN A 50 5.89 6.95 3.07
N PHE A 51 5.65 5.64 3.12
CA PHE A 51 5.48 4.90 4.36
C PHE A 51 6.63 3.92 4.52
N HIS A 52 7.07 3.78 5.76
CA HIS A 52 8.01 2.73 6.15
C HIS A 52 7.28 1.72 7.01
N ALA A 53 7.40 0.46 6.65
CA ALA A 53 6.83 -0.64 7.38
C ALA A 53 7.91 -1.68 7.65
N ALA A 54 7.61 -2.67 8.48
CA ALA A 54 8.51 -3.78 8.71
C ALA A 54 7.88 -5.07 8.21
N PRO A 55 8.46 -5.70 7.18
CA PRO A 55 7.92 -6.88 6.53
C PRO A 55 8.31 -8.11 7.34
N HIS A 56 7.86 -8.19 8.60
CA HIS A 56 8.07 -9.36 9.43
C HIS A 56 6.92 -10.33 9.21
N PHE A 57 7.25 -11.58 8.84
CA PHE A 57 6.27 -12.65 8.89
C PHE A 57 5.74 -12.73 10.30
N LYS A 58 4.43 -12.86 10.47
CA LYS A 58 3.90 -13.17 11.79
C LYS A 58 4.52 -14.50 12.18
N GLY A 59 5.14 -14.54 13.37
CA GLY A 59 5.70 -15.75 13.95
C GLY A 59 4.59 -16.71 14.38
N ASP A 60 3.74 -17.08 13.42
CA ASP A 60 2.58 -17.91 13.66
C ASP A 60 3.06 -19.32 13.98
N ILE A 61 2.64 -19.84 15.14
CA ILE A 61 2.91 -21.22 15.56
C ILE A 61 2.27 -22.21 14.56
N LEU A 62 1.25 -21.77 13.83
CA LEU A 62 0.54 -22.53 12.81
C LEU A 62 0.57 -21.80 11.46
N ILE A 63 1.14 -22.46 10.46
CA ILE A 63 1.16 -21.97 9.08
C ILE A 63 -0.22 -22.20 8.46
N GLU A 64 -0.93 -21.11 8.20
CA GLU A 64 -2.20 -21.11 7.49
C GLU A 64 -1.94 -21.00 5.98
N TYR A 65 -2.17 -22.10 5.26
CA TYR A 65 -1.97 -22.15 3.81
C TYR A 65 -3.11 -21.45 3.07
N GLY A 66 -2.77 -20.67 2.03
CA GLY A 66 -3.73 -19.97 1.18
C GLY A 66 -4.39 -18.73 1.81
N VAL A 67 -4.14 -18.44 3.09
CA VAL A 67 -4.66 -17.26 3.78
C VAL A 67 -3.72 -16.08 3.55
N LYS A 68 -4.26 -14.99 2.96
CA LYS A 68 -3.50 -13.75 2.73
C LYS A 68 -3.39 -12.96 4.03
N LYS A 69 -2.16 -12.65 4.44
CA LYS A 69 -1.81 -11.88 5.64
C LYS A 69 -1.11 -10.60 5.24
N PRO A 70 -1.41 -9.45 5.86
CA PRO A 70 -0.81 -8.18 5.48
C PRO A 70 0.60 -8.02 6.05
N PHE A 71 1.51 -7.51 5.22
CA PHE A 71 2.72 -6.81 5.67
C PHE A 71 2.46 -5.32 5.83
N PHE A 72 1.68 -4.74 4.93
CA PHE A 72 1.30 -3.34 4.97
C PHE A 72 -0.09 -3.17 4.39
N GLU A 73 -0.90 -2.35 5.05
CA GLU A 73 -2.20 -1.90 4.54
C GLU A 73 -2.35 -0.42 4.80
N THR A 74 -3.00 0.25 3.88
CA THR A 74 -3.44 1.62 4.07
C THR A 74 -4.74 1.88 3.35
N ARG A 75 -5.59 2.66 4.02
CA ARG A 75 -6.84 3.17 3.50
C ARG A 75 -6.94 4.64 3.84
N PHE A 76 -7.26 5.48 2.87
CA PHE A 76 -7.46 6.90 3.08
C PHE A 76 -8.57 7.43 2.19
N ALA A 77 -9.18 8.53 2.62
CA ALA A 77 -10.28 9.15 1.92
C ALA A 77 -10.13 10.67 1.88
N TYR A 78 -10.50 11.24 0.74
CA TYR A 78 -10.53 12.68 0.50
C TYR A 78 -11.88 13.08 -0.07
N SER A 79 -12.36 14.27 0.24
CA SER A 79 -13.50 14.87 -0.45
C SER A 79 -13.05 15.62 -1.69
N ILE A 80 -13.88 15.59 -2.73
CA ILE A 80 -13.80 16.42 -3.93
C ILE A 80 -15.17 17.08 -4.12
N GLY A 81 -15.28 18.37 -3.82
CA GLY A 81 -16.59 19.02 -3.69
C GLY A 81 -17.47 18.32 -2.64
N ASN A 82 -18.59 17.76 -3.07
CA ASN A 82 -19.54 17.02 -2.22
C ASN A 82 -19.37 15.49 -2.28
N GLU A 83 -18.40 15.01 -3.06
CA GLU A 83 -18.17 13.59 -3.29
C GLU A 83 -16.94 13.09 -2.54
N ILE A 84 -16.81 11.77 -2.41
CA ILE A 84 -15.75 11.11 -1.64
C ILE A 84 -14.93 10.21 -2.57
N LEU A 85 -13.62 10.39 -2.52
CA LEU A 85 -12.62 9.49 -3.08
C LEU A 85 -12.08 8.60 -1.98
N GLN A 86 -12.08 7.30 -2.19
CA GLN A 86 -11.50 6.29 -1.32
C GLN A 86 -10.33 5.61 -2.03
N PHE A 87 -9.22 5.47 -1.31
CA PHE A 87 -7.99 4.88 -1.81
C PHE A 87 -7.56 3.77 -0.87
N GLU A 88 -7.18 2.64 -1.44
CA GLU A 88 -6.70 1.49 -0.67
C GLU A 88 -5.51 0.87 -1.38
N THR A 89 -4.52 0.43 -0.59
CA THR A 89 -3.47 -0.46 -1.09
C THR A 89 -2.94 -1.34 0.02
N SER A 90 -2.64 -2.60 -0.33
CA SER A 90 -2.09 -3.57 0.60
C SER A 90 -0.99 -4.39 -0.07
N PHE A 91 0.03 -4.70 0.72
CA PHE A 91 1.03 -5.70 0.41
C PHE A 91 0.82 -6.89 1.33
N LEU A 92 0.50 -8.04 0.74
CA LEU A 92 0.09 -9.25 1.43
C LEU A 92 1.03 -10.40 1.10
N TYR A 93 1.08 -11.39 1.97
CA TYR A 93 1.72 -12.68 1.72
C TYR A 93 0.78 -13.83 2.05
N ALA A 94 0.98 -14.99 1.43
CA ALA A 94 0.33 -16.23 1.82
C ALA A 94 1.32 -17.39 1.71
N TYR A 95 1.21 -18.34 2.62
CA TYR A 95 1.96 -19.58 2.50
C TYR A 95 1.29 -20.51 1.49
N GLU A 96 2.08 -21.06 0.59
CA GLU A 96 1.68 -22.10 -0.32
C GLU A 96 2.12 -23.46 0.20
N LYS A 97 1.20 -24.42 0.12
CA LYS A 97 1.48 -25.78 0.54
C LYS A 97 2.44 -26.42 -0.45
N SER A 98 3.64 -26.73 0.00
CA SER A 98 4.57 -27.57 -0.74
C SER A 98 4.18 -29.06 -0.59
N TYR A 99 4.38 -29.85 -1.64
CA TYR A 99 4.32 -31.31 -1.54
C TYR A 99 5.65 -31.83 -0.97
N LEU A 100 5.59 -32.88 -0.13
CA LEU A 100 6.73 -33.71 0.35
C LEU A 100 7.94 -32.95 0.93
N HIS A 101 8.10 -32.93 2.26
CA HIS A 101 9.32 -32.52 3.01
C HIS A 101 10.01 -31.18 2.65
N GLN A 102 9.41 -30.35 1.81
CA GLN A 102 9.93 -29.03 1.47
C GLN A 102 9.39 -27.97 2.41
N SER A 103 10.20 -26.97 2.72
CA SER A 103 9.73 -25.77 3.41
C SER A 103 8.59 -25.11 2.62
N PRO A 104 7.56 -24.56 3.30
CA PRO A 104 6.49 -23.80 2.66
C PRO A 104 7.04 -22.68 1.78
N ARG A 105 6.43 -22.49 0.61
CA ARG A 105 6.73 -21.33 -0.24
C ARG A 105 5.88 -20.15 0.21
N VAL A 106 6.38 -18.94 0.01
CA VAL A 106 5.64 -17.71 0.28
C VAL A 106 5.32 -17.07 -1.06
N ASN A 107 4.04 -16.77 -1.28
CA ASN A 107 3.56 -15.97 -2.39
C ASN A 107 3.22 -14.57 -1.89
N TYR A 108 3.49 -13.58 -2.74
CA TYR A 108 3.29 -12.17 -2.45
C TYR A 108 2.18 -11.59 -3.33
N PHE A 109 1.42 -10.64 -2.79
CA PHE A 109 0.29 -10.02 -3.48
C PHE A 109 0.27 -8.52 -3.21
N TRP A 110 0.01 -7.74 -4.26
CA TRP A 110 -0.17 -6.29 -4.19
C TRP A 110 -1.58 -6.00 -4.66
N THR A 111 -2.37 -5.36 -3.80
CA THR A 111 -3.72 -4.93 -4.12
C THR A 111 -3.76 -3.42 -4.07
N HIS A 112 -4.45 -2.79 -5.00
CA HIS A 112 -4.64 -1.34 -5.01
C HIS A 112 -5.98 -1.01 -5.65
N SER A 113 -6.67 -0.02 -5.11
CA SER A 113 -7.92 0.49 -5.65
C SER A 113 -8.08 1.96 -5.34
N VAL A 114 -8.77 2.66 -6.23
CA VAL A 114 -9.33 3.98 -5.99
C VAL A 114 -10.77 3.94 -6.46
N ILE A 115 -11.66 4.49 -5.65
CA ILE A 115 -13.09 4.58 -5.93
C ILE A 115 -13.49 6.02 -5.67
N GLY A 116 -14.16 6.64 -6.63
CA GLY A 116 -14.71 7.96 -6.47
C GLY A 116 -15.48 8.40 -7.70
N PRO A 117 -15.85 9.67 -7.78
CA PRO A 117 -16.55 10.21 -8.94
C PRO A 117 -15.65 10.30 -10.16
N GLY A 118 -16.25 10.15 -11.34
CA GLY A 118 -15.55 10.24 -12.62
C GLY A 118 -14.60 9.07 -12.89
N ASP A 119 -13.58 9.33 -13.72
CA ASP A 119 -12.61 8.33 -14.12
C ASP A 119 -11.46 8.30 -13.11
N CYS A 120 -11.50 7.31 -12.22
CA CYS A 120 -10.44 7.03 -11.25
C CYS A 120 -9.70 5.75 -11.63
N ASN A 121 -8.38 5.76 -11.55
CA ASN A 121 -7.57 4.58 -11.84
C ASN A 121 -6.42 4.42 -10.84
N SER A 122 -6.05 3.17 -10.55
CA SER A 122 -4.88 2.86 -9.74
C SER A 122 -3.96 1.90 -10.48
N ARG A 123 -2.65 2.08 -10.28
CA ARG A 123 -1.64 1.28 -10.96
C ARG A 123 -0.43 1.03 -10.07
N LEU A 124 -0.08 -0.24 -9.92
CA LEU A 124 1.24 -0.62 -9.41
C LEU A 124 2.33 -0.20 -10.40
N ARG A 125 3.24 0.66 -9.94
CA ARG A 125 4.38 1.15 -10.74
C ARG A 125 5.62 0.30 -10.57
N GLN A 126 5.86 -0.15 -9.35
CA GLN A 126 7.03 -0.92 -8.99
C GLN A 126 6.68 -1.83 -7.82
N HIS A 127 7.26 -3.02 -7.81
CA HIS A 127 7.23 -3.95 -6.68
C HIS A 127 8.51 -4.78 -6.67
N SER A 128 8.82 -5.35 -5.51
CA SER A 128 9.80 -6.42 -5.35
C SER A 128 9.22 -7.54 -4.50
N ASP A 129 9.40 -8.76 -4.97
CA ASP A 129 8.99 -10.00 -4.31
C ASP A 129 10.12 -10.56 -3.44
N VAL A 130 11.29 -9.93 -3.51
CA VAL A 130 12.49 -10.28 -2.77
C VAL A 130 12.95 -9.12 -1.91
N TYR A 131 13.56 -9.43 -0.78
CA TYR A 131 14.11 -8.42 0.12
C TYR A 131 15.22 -7.59 -0.57
N PRO A 132 15.26 -6.25 -0.42
CA PRO A 132 14.30 -5.42 0.32
C PRO A 132 12.96 -5.28 -0.42
N TYR A 133 11.87 -5.46 0.32
CA TYR A 133 10.54 -5.26 -0.25
C TYR A 133 10.30 -3.77 -0.45
N ASN A 134 9.96 -3.37 -1.65
CA ASN A 134 9.59 -2.01 -1.97
C ASN A 134 8.44 -2.04 -2.97
N TYR A 135 7.47 -1.15 -2.85
CA TYR A 135 6.49 -0.99 -3.90
C TYR A 135 5.99 0.45 -4.03
N ALA A 136 5.54 0.79 -5.21
CA ALA A 136 5.04 2.12 -5.56
C ALA A 136 3.71 2.01 -6.29
N VAL A 137 2.73 2.80 -5.87
CA VAL A 137 1.38 2.83 -6.45
C VAL A 137 1.03 4.24 -6.86
N ASP A 138 0.47 4.37 -8.06
CA ASP A 138 -0.21 5.57 -8.51
C ASP A 138 -1.71 5.45 -8.30
N PHE A 139 -2.32 6.53 -7.82
CA PHE A 139 -3.75 6.77 -7.87
C PHE A 139 -3.97 8.01 -8.72
N THR A 140 -4.76 7.89 -9.79
CA THR A 140 -5.06 8.96 -10.74
C THR A 140 -6.54 9.27 -10.70
N ILE A 141 -6.86 10.56 -10.68
CA ILE A 141 -8.21 11.11 -10.62
C ILE A 141 -8.30 12.10 -11.78
N GLU A 142 -9.21 11.86 -12.72
CA GLU A 142 -9.41 12.68 -13.93
C GLU A 142 -10.56 13.67 -13.78
#